data_AF-A0A2G6CCX6-F1
#
_entry.id   AF-A0A2G6CCX6-F1
#
_cell.length_a   1.000
_cell.length_b   1.000
_cell.length_c   1.000
_cell.angle_alpha   90.00
_cell.angle_beta   90.00
_cell.angle_gamma   90.00
#
_symmetry.space_group_name_H-M   'P 1'
#
loop_
_entity.id
_entity.type
_entity.pdbx_description
1 polymer ?
#
loop_
_entity_poly.entity_id
_entity_poly.type
_entity_poly.pdbx_seq_one_letter_code
_entity_poly.pdbx_strand_id
1 'polypeptide(L)'
;MTTLAPMPNTAQVTEGEAAARAIAPRAKQTRRPRGLRLNSVFVKNAALVAIGMALFALSLGVLTFQTSNRIIDHIMIHQANEMTDFTADVLTGAFQLSNERGIQLHIQDLIEEEHAGTRFGLALKSNGQEWVTLGDETAADVDELRHLAARALETGTVQASADGFLRAHPVQAHGEGPVLGVLALAWNADFLHHRVFGLQMRAIMLSGGLFVLALVTIVLAFRAMVSTPLERLGRSIQRVSDEDYKTPVNGTGRGDEFGFIARTLEGFAHKLDEGAKSAFENKFRGTAFEGSSACIMMTDADMIITSVNPALVEILTRHIAEFRKITKDFDPQSIIGSNMDFYHRPEMRGQVRQMLKDPANFPYHVAIAVGESRFSLNINMVRDEDGTVMGYVVEWIDVTSEYLNQAILHAIDTNQVKAEFRM
;
A
#
# COMPACT_ATOMS: atom_id res chain seq x y z
N MET A 1 -39.86 -23.57 -62.36
CA MET A 1 -40.73 -23.69 -61.17
C MET A 1 -39.86 -24.06 -60.00
N THR A 2 -39.39 -23.06 -59.25
CA THR A 2 -38.57 -23.28 -58.05
C THR A 2 -39.03 -22.28 -57.00
N THR A 3 -39.57 -22.84 -55.94
CA THR A 3 -40.26 -22.21 -54.82
C THR A 3 -39.25 -21.48 -53.92
N LEU A 4 -39.41 -20.16 -53.74
CA LEU A 4 -38.65 -19.37 -52.78
C LEU A 4 -39.27 -19.54 -51.39
N ALA A 5 -38.50 -20.09 -50.45
CA ALA A 5 -38.81 -20.10 -49.02
C ALA A 5 -38.43 -18.73 -48.40
N PRO A 6 -39.18 -18.22 -47.41
CA PRO A 6 -38.86 -16.97 -46.75
C PRO A 6 -37.73 -17.15 -45.72
N MET A 7 -36.83 -16.17 -45.64
CA MET A 7 -35.81 -16.09 -44.59
C MET A 7 -36.43 -15.73 -43.23
N PRO A 8 -35.88 -16.25 -42.10
CA PRO A 8 -36.36 -15.91 -40.78
C PRO A 8 -35.89 -14.51 -40.35
N ASN A 9 -36.81 -13.81 -39.70
CA ASN A 9 -36.69 -12.49 -39.10
C ASN A 9 -35.67 -12.48 -37.94
N THR A 10 -34.57 -11.74 -38.06
CA THR A 10 -33.51 -11.59 -37.05
C THR A 10 -33.79 -10.55 -35.96
N ALA A 11 -35.02 -10.04 -35.85
CA ALA A 11 -35.34 -8.94 -34.93
C ALA A 11 -35.96 -9.32 -33.57
N GLN A 12 -35.97 -10.60 -33.17
CA GLN A 12 -36.61 -11.03 -31.90
C GLN A 12 -35.69 -11.68 -30.86
N VAL A 13 -34.37 -11.68 -31.06
CA VAL A 13 -33.44 -12.36 -30.12
C VAL A 13 -32.78 -11.40 -29.11
N THR A 14 -32.84 -10.08 -29.31
CA THR A 14 -32.05 -9.14 -28.49
C THR A 14 -32.75 -8.55 -27.27
N GLU A 15 -34.08 -8.67 -27.14
CA GLU A 15 -34.80 -8.10 -25.97
C GLU A 15 -34.97 -9.09 -24.81
N GLY A 16 -34.94 -10.40 -25.08
CA GLY A 16 -35.05 -11.44 -24.04
C GLY A 16 -33.79 -11.65 -23.20
N GLU A 17 -32.60 -11.43 -23.78
CA GLU A 17 -31.33 -11.62 -23.06
C GLU A 17 -30.92 -10.40 -22.21
N ALA A 18 -31.41 -9.20 -22.54
CA ALA A 18 -31.15 -7.99 -21.76
C ALA A 18 -31.97 -7.96 -20.45
N ALA A 19 -33.21 -8.45 -20.47
CA ALA A 19 -34.08 -8.50 -19.29
C ALA A 19 -33.68 -9.59 -18.29
N ALA A 20 -33.03 -10.67 -18.73
CA ALA A 20 -32.60 -11.78 -17.87
C ALA A 20 -31.35 -11.48 -17.01
N ARG A 21 -30.61 -10.39 -17.29
CA ARG A 21 -29.44 -9.99 -16.49
C ARG A 21 -29.76 -9.10 -15.30
N ALA A 22 -30.99 -8.62 -15.15
CA ALA A 22 -31.36 -7.64 -14.12
C ALA A 22 -31.78 -8.24 -12.76
N ILE A 23 -31.95 -9.57 -12.63
CA ILE A 23 -32.43 -10.18 -11.38
C ILE A 23 -31.70 -11.51 -11.11
N ALA A 24 -30.38 -11.44 -10.92
CA ALA A 24 -29.62 -12.51 -10.26
C ALA A 24 -29.30 -12.07 -8.81
N PRO A 25 -29.66 -12.85 -7.78
CA PRO A 25 -29.22 -12.53 -6.42
C PRO A 25 -27.70 -12.61 -6.38
N ARG A 26 -27.04 -11.47 -6.10
CA ARG A 26 -25.58 -11.38 -5.91
C ARG A 26 -25.16 -12.51 -4.96
N ALA A 27 -24.39 -13.47 -5.50
CA ALA A 27 -23.86 -14.59 -4.74
C ALA A 27 -23.23 -14.07 -3.45
N LYS A 28 -23.68 -14.57 -2.29
CA LYS A 28 -23.05 -14.33 -0.99
C LYS A 28 -21.56 -14.59 -1.16
N GLN A 29 -20.75 -13.52 -1.17
CA GLN A 29 -19.30 -13.63 -1.15
C GLN A 29 -18.93 -14.47 0.08
N THR A 30 -18.58 -15.73 -0.16
CA THR A 30 -18.04 -16.62 0.84
C THR A 30 -16.81 -15.93 1.42
N ARG A 31 -16.90 -15.47 2.66
CA ARG A 31 -15.76 -14.94 3.42
C ARG A 31 -14.68 -16.01 3.43
N ARG A 32 -13.69 -15.90 2.54
CA ARG A 32 -12.49 -16.74 2.59
C ARG A 32 -11.83 -16.56 3.96
N PRO A 33 -11.36 -17.63 4.61
CA PRO A 33 -10.69 -17.52 5.91
C PRO A 33 -9.49 -16.57 5.76
N ARG A 34 -9.33 -15.66 6.72
CA ARG A 34 -8.19 -14.73 6.83
C ARG A 34 -6.93 -15.52 7.20
N GLY A 35 -6.43 -16.35 6.30
CA GLY A 35 -5.08 -16.89 6.39
C GLY A 35 -4.05 -15.80 6.09
N LEU A 36 -2.92 -15.83 6.80
CA LEU A 36 -1.77 -15.00 6.48
C LEU A 36 -1.33 -15.27 5.03
N ARG A 37 -1.56 -14.30 4.15
CA ARG A 37 -1.05 -14.37 2.77
C ARG A 37 0.46 -14.12 2.82
N LEU A 38 1.25 -15.19 2.70
CA LEU A 38 2.73 -15.13 2.70
C LEU A 38 3.30 -14.19 1.63
N ASN A 39 2.59 -13.97 0.53
CA ASN A 39 2.98 -13.02 -0.52
C ASN A 39 2.64 -11.55 -0.22
N SER A 40 2.08 -11.23 0.95
CA SER A 40 1.84 -9.84 1.34
C SER A 40 3.16 -9.13 1.62
N VAL A 41 3.30 -7.89 1.13
CA VAL A 41 4.41 -6.98 1.48
C VAL A 41 4.55 -6.86 3.00
N PHE A 42 3.44 -7.00 3.73
CA PHE A 42 3.40 -7.09 5.19
C PHE A 42 4.27 -8.24 5.75
N VAL A 43 4.05 -9.47 5.30
CA VAL A 43 4.77 -10.64 5.80
C VAL A 43 6.25 -10.50 5.48
N LYS A 44 6.57 -9.94 4.31
CA LYS A 44 7.96 -9.70 3.87
C LYS A 44 8.67 -8.68 4.74
N ASN A 45 8.06 -7.52 5.02
CA ASN A 45 8.65 -6.48 5.87
C ASN A 45 8.76 -6.93 7.34
N ALA A 46 7.74 -7.60 7.87
CA ALA A 46 7.79 -8.15 9.22
C ALA A 46 8.88 -9.22 9.35
N ALA A 47 9.02 -10.11 8.36
CA ALA A 47 10.10 -11.09 8.30
C ALA A 47 11.48 -10.42 8.22
N LEU A 48 11.63 -9.36 7.42
CA LEU A 48 12.90 -8.63 7.30
C LEU A 48 13.34 -8.04 8.65
N VAL A 49 12.42 -7.39 9.38
CA VAL A 49 12.70 -6.85 10.72
C VAL A 49 13.01 -7.98 11.70
N ALA A 50 12.25 -9.08 11.66
CA ALA A 50 12.48 -10.25 12.51
C ALA A 50 13.87 -10.86 12.29
N ILE A 51 14.30 -10.99 11.02
CA ILE A 51 15.63 -11.48 10.66
C ILE A 51 16.71 -10.54 11.18
N GLY A 52 16.56 -9.22 10.99
CA GLY A 52 17.53 -8.24 11.49
C GLY A 52 17.69 -8.29 13.01
N MET A 53 16.57 -8.38 13.73
CA MET A 53 16.58 -8.51 15.19
C MET A 53 17.19 -9.85 15.65
N ALA A 54 16.93 -10.94 14.93
CA ALA A 54 17.48 -12.25 15.25
C ALA A 54 19.01 -12.27 15.04
N LEU A 55 19.48 -11.70 13.93
CA LEU A 55 20.90 -11.56 13.64
C LEU A 55 21.60 -10.69 14.70
N PHE A 56 20.98 -9.58 15.12
CA PHE A 56 21.52 -8.74 16.17
C PHE A 56 21.61 -9.48 17.52
N ALA A 57 20.53 -10.15 17.94
CA ALA A 57 20.50 -10.92 19.19
C ALA A 57 21.53 -12.07 19.19
N LEU A 58 21.64 -12.80 18.07
CA LEU A 58 22.63 -13.86 17.89
C LEU A 58 24.05 -13.31 17.94
N SER A 59 24.33 -12.24 17.18
CA SER A 59 25.64 -11.60 17.15
C SER A 59 26.07 -11.11 18.51
N LEU A 60 25.16 -10.46 19.25
CA LEU A 60 25.45 -9.96 20.59
C LEU A 60 25.68 -11.12 21.56
N GLY A 61 24.86 -12.17 21.52
CA GLY A 61 25.01 -13.35 22.36
C GLY A 61 26.34 -14.08 22.13
N VAL A 62 26.73 -14.28 20.87
CA VAL A 62 28.02 -14.87 20.50
C VAL A 62 29.18 -14.01 20.97
N LEU A 63 29.10 -12.68 20.75
CA LEU A 63 30.14 -11.75 21.20
C LEU A 63 30.30 -11.78 22.72
N THR A 64 29.20 -11.72 23.48
CA THR A 64 29.24 -11.76 24.94
C THR A 64 29.81 -13.09 25.45
N PHE A 65 29.44 -14.22 24.84
CA PHE A 65 29.98 -15.54 25.19
C PHE A 65 31.50 -15.60 24.93
N GLN A 66 31.94 -15.18 23.74
CA GLN A 66 33.36 -15.19 23.38
C GLN A 66 34.19 -14.24 24.26
N THR A 67 33.70 -13.02 24.50
CA THR A 67 34.38 -12.04 25.36
C THR A 67 34.45 -12.54 26.79
N SER A 68 33.37 -13.12 27.33
CA SER A 68 33.36 -13.68 28.69
C SER A 68 34.39 -14.79 28.84
N ASN A 69 34.47 -15.73 27.89
CA ASN A 69 35.42 -16.83 27.99
C ASN A 69 36.87 -16.34 27.91
N ARG A 70 37.16 -15.39 27.01
CA ARG A 70 38.50 -14.77 26.91
C ARG A 70 38.90 -14.06 28.20
N ILE A 71 37.97 -13.37 28.86
CA ILE A 71 38.24 -12.69 30.13
C ILE A 71 38.53 -13.72 31.24
N ILE A 72 37.74 -14.80 31.31
CA ILE A 72 37.97 -15.89 32.27
C ILE A 72 39.36 -16.49 32.10
N ASP A 73 39.73 -16.85 30.86
CA ASP A 73 41.04 -17.45 30.58
C ASP A 73 42.17 -16.49 30.94
N HIS A 74 42.06 -15.21 30.58
CA HIS A 74 43.07 -14.20 30.90
C HIS A 74 43.22 -13.98 32.42
N ILE A 75 42.12 -13.94 33.17
CA ILE A 75 42.17 -13.84 34.64
C ILE A 75 42.87 -15.06 35.21
N MET A 76 42.54 -16.25 34.71
CA MET A 76 43.11 -17.50 35.20
C MET A 76 44.62 -17.60 34.92
N ILE A 77 45.06 -17.24 33.71
CA ILE A 77 46.49 -17.20 33.35
C ILE A 77 47.24 -16.19 34.23
N HIS A 78 46.66 -15.00 34.45
CA HIS A 78 47.28 -14.01 35.34
C HIS A 78 47.44 -14.54 36.77
N GLN A 79 46.39 -15.17 37.30
CA GLN A 79 46.41 -15.77 38.63
C GLN A 79 47.41 -16.93 38.70
N ALA A 80 47.46 -17.79 37.68
CA ALA A 80 48.43 -18.87 37.57
C ALA A 80 49.87 -18.35 37.60
N ASN A 81 50.12 -17.24 36.92
CA ASN A 81 51.43 -16.59 36.91
C ASN A 81 51.84 -16.11 38.30
N GLU A 82 51.01 -15.29 38.94
CA GLU A 82 51.32 -14.71 40.26
C GLU A 82 51.41 -15.78 41.35
N MET A 83 50.50 -16.75 41.36
CA MET A 83 50.47 -17.80 42.37
C MET A 83 51.64 -18.77 42.21
N THR A 84 52.02 -19.15 40.99
CA THR A 84 53.17 -20.06 40.79
C THR A 84 54.47 -19.37 41.22
N ASP A 85 54.65 -18.10 40.88
CA ASP A 85 55.84 -17.32 41.25
C ASP A 85 55.92 -17.16 42.78
N PHE A 86 54.80 -16.75 43.42
CA PHE A 86 54.72 -16.63 44.87
C PHE A 86 54.98 -17.96 45.59
N THR A 87 54.40 -19.05 45.10
CA THR A 87 54.58 -20.40 45.67
C THR A 87 56.03 -20.86 45.54
N ALA A 88 56.68 -20.61 44.40
CA ALA A 88 58.08 -20.92 44.20
C ALA A 88 58.98 -20.15 45.17
N ASP A 89 58.70 -18.87 45.39
CA ASP A 89 59.42 -18.02 46.36
C ASP A 89 59.27 -18.54 47.79
N VAL A 90 58.03 -18.85 48.21
CA VAL A 90 57.73 -19.43 49.54
C VAL A 90 58.44 -20.77 49.74
N LEU A 91 58.49 -21.61 48.71
CA LEU A 91 59.13 -22.92 48.79
C LEU A 91 60.65 -22.87 48.76
N THR A 92 61.29 -21.73 48.49
CA THR A 92 62.77 -21.60 48.46
C THR A 92 63.43 -22.24 49.67
N GLY A 93 62.92 -21.97 50.88
CA GLY A 93 63.46 -22.57 52.12
C GLY A 93 63.27 -24.09 52.19
N ALA A 94 62.14 -24.61 51.69
CA ALA A 94 61.87 -26.03 51.63
C ALA A 94 62.79 -26.76 50.63
N PHE A 95 63.07 -26.14 49.47
CA PHE A 95 64.05 -26.63 48.50
C PHE A 95 65.48 -26.62 49.07
N GLN A 96 65.88 -25.55 49.76
CA GLN A 96 67.22 -25.46 50.39
C GLN A 96 67.44 -26.55 51.46
N LEU A 97 66.42 -26.81 52.28
CA LEU A 97 66.48 -27.79 53.36
C LEU A 97 66.15 -29.22 52.91
N SER A 98 65.91 -29.42 51.61
CA SER A 98 65.46 -30.72 51.07
C SER A 98 64.23 -31.31 51.77
N ASN A 99 63.30 -30.44 52.19
CA ASN A 99 62.08 -30.83 52.90
C ASN A 99 60.95 -31.22 51.93
N GLU A 100 61.02 -32.45 51.44
CA GLU A 100 60.02 -33.04 50.53
C GLU A 100 58.59 -32.95 51.08
N ARG A 101 58.41 -33.22 52.37
CA ARG A 101 57.08 -33.19 53.01
C ARG A 101 56.49 -31.78 53.00
N GLY A 102 57.33 -30.76 53.20
CA GLY A 102 56.91 -29.35 53.11
C GLY A 102 56.49 -28.95 51.70
N ILE A 103 57.24 -29.38 50.69
CA ILE A 103 56.91 -29.14 49.27
C ILE A 103 55.60 -29.85 48.90
N GLN A 104 55.46 -31.13 49.29
CA GLN A 104 54.25 -31.91 49.07
C GLN A 104 53.02 -31.28 49.70
N LEU A 105 53.10 -30.86 50.96
CA LEU A 105 51.95 -30.24 51.65
C LEU A 105 51.51 -28.94 50.96
N HIS A 106 52.46 -28.10 50.53
CA HIS A 106 52.10 -26.84 49.90
C HIS A 106 51.50 -27.02 48.49
N ILE A 107 52.02 -27.97 47.71
CA ILE A 107 51.42 -28.32 46.41
C ILE A 107 50.03 -28.98 46.61
N GLN A 108 49.90 -29.82 47.63
CA GLN A 108 48.62 -30.44 47.99
C GLN A 108 47.58 -29.39 48.39
N ASP A 109 47.94 -28.41 49.21
CA ASP A 109 47.05 -27.30 49.60
C ASP A 109 46.53 -26.54 48.37
N LEU A 110 47.39 -26.27 47.38
CA LEU A 110 46.99 -25.57 46.14
C LEU A 110 46.04 -26.39 45.25
N ILE A 111 46.10 -27.72 45.33
CA ILE A 111 45.24 -28.63 44.55
C ILE A 111 43.92 -28.88 45.30
N GLU A 112 43.97 -29.01 46.62
CA GLU A 112 42.81 -29.26 47.48
C GLU A 112 42.02 -27.99 47.79
N GLU A 113 42.62 -26.81 47.66
CA GLU A 113 41.93 -25.54 47.83
C GLU A 113 40.75 -25.43 46.85
N GLU A 114 39.55 -25.40 47.43
CA GLU A 114 38.33 -25.26 46.68
C GLU A 114 38.42 -23.95 45.87
N HIS A 115 38.35 -24.05 44.53
CA HIS A 115 38.43 -22.92 43.58
C HIS A 115 39.84 -22.39 43.26
N ALA A 116 40.93 -23.06 43.64
CA ALA A 116 42.28 -22.64 43.21
C ALA A 116 42.54 -22.89 41.71
N GLY A 117 41.90 -23.89 41.09
CA GLY A 117 42.09 -24.17 39.66
C GLY A 117 43.40 -24.88 39.31
N THR A 118 44.26 -25.16 40.30
CA THR A 118 45.43 -26.03 40.15
C THR A 118 44.98 -27.47 39.97
N ARG A 119 45.33 -28.11 38.86
CA ARG A 119 45.01 -29.54 38.61
C ARG A 119 46.14 -30.48 39.00
N PHE A 120 47.37 -30.02 38.82
CA PHE A 120 48.55 -30.86 38.92
C PHE A 120 49.77 -30.01 39.28
N GLY A 121 50.63 -30.56 40.13
CA GLY A 121 51.86 -29.93 40.56
C GLY A 121 53.04 -30.91 40.54
N LEU A 122 54.17 -30.42 40.07
CA LEU A 122 55.42 -31.13 39.90
C LEU A 122 56.55 -30.32 40.52
N ALA A 123 57.35 -30.94 41.37
CA ALA A 123 58.61 -30.37 41.86
C ALA A 123 59.79 -31.21 41.33
N LEU A 124 60.75 -30.59 40.68
CA LEU A 124 62.00 -31.23 40.25
C LEU A 124 63.16 -30.83 41.15
N LYS A 125 64.05 -31.77 41.44
CA LYS A 125 65.35 -31.50 42.05
C LYS A 125 66.29 -30.81 41.07
N SER A 126 67.37 -30.22 41.58
CA SER A 126 68.45 -29.64 40.75
C SER A 126 69.11 -30.63 39.78
N ASN A 127 68.99 -31.95 40.02
CA ASN A 127 69.49 -33.01 39.15
C ASN A 127 68.47 -33.52 38.11
N GLY A 128 67.28 -32.90 38.03
CA GLY A 128 66.21 -33.26 37.11
C GLY A 128 65.33 -34.43 37.56
N GLN A 129 65.60 -35.04 38.72
CA GLN A 129 64.74 -36.08 39.27
C GLN A 129 63.42 -35.49 39.80
N GLU A 130 62.29 -36.09 39.44
CA GLU A 130 60.99 -35.76 40.02
C GLU A 130 61.00 -35.99 41.54
N TRP A 131 60.65 -34.95 42.29
CA TRP A 131 60.65 -34.94 43.75
C TRP A 131 59.25 -35.13 44.30
N VAL A 132 58.30 -34.34 43.81
CA VAL A 132 56.91 -34.38 44.22
C VAL A 132 56.06 -34.29 42.97
N THR A 133 55.08 -35.18 42.87
CA THR A 133 54.13 -35.22 41.76
C THR A 133 52.75 -35.45 42.38
N LEU A 134 51.84 -34.50 42.23
CA LEU A 134 50.51 -34.48 42.86
C LEU A 134 49.46 -33.97 41.88
N GLY A 135 48.26 -34.54 41.95
CA GLY A 135 47.10 -34.11 41.18
C GLY A 135 46.69 -35.11 40.10
N ASP A 136 45.93 -34.63 39.11
CA ASP A 136 45.38 -35.46 38.05
C ASP A 136 46.41 -35.75 36.94
N GLU A 137 47.10 -36.88 37.06
CA GLU A 137 48.07 -37.39 36.08
C GLU A 137 47.47 -37.72 34.71
N THR A 138 46.15 -37.77 34.57
CA THR A 138 45.47 -38.03 33.28
C THR A 138 45.22 -36.77 32.47
N ALA A 139 45.57 -35.59 32.99
CA ALA A 139 45.52 -34.35 32.22
C ALA A 139 46.46 -34.47 31.00
N ALA A 140 45.95 -34.12 29.82
CA ALA A 140 46.68 -34.21 28.55
C ALA A 140 47.99 -33.38 28.53
N ASP A 141 48.14 -32.51 29.52
CA ASP A 141 49.15 -31.45 29.58
C ASP A 141 50.31 -31.78 30.55
N VAL A 142 50.30 -32.95 31.21
CA VAL A 142 51.33 -33.35 32.20
C VAL A 142 52.70 -33.53 31.54
N ASP A 143 52.74 -34.13 30.35
CA ASP A 143 54.00 -34.35 29.63
C ASP A 143 54.60 -33.03 29.12
N GLU A 144 53.76 -32.09 28.68
CA GLU A 144 54.20 -30.74 28.32
C GLU A 144 54.74 -30.00 29.56
N LEU A 145 54.07 -30.11 30.70
CA LEU A 145 54.52 -29.50 31.97
C LEU A 145 55.87 -30.07 32.41
N ARG A 146 56.10 -31.38 32.33
CA ARG A 146 57.40 -32.00 32.60
C ARG A 146 58.49 -31.44 31.69
N HIS A 147 58.17 -31.26 30.41
CA HIS A 147 59.11 -30.72 29.43
C HIS A 147 59.41 -29.22 29.67
N LEU A 148 58.42 -28.45 30.12
CA LEU A 148 58.60 -27.07 30.57
C LEU A 148 59.46 -27.00 31.84
N ALA A 149 59.24 -27.93 32.78
CA ALA A 149 60.00 -28.00 34.03
C ALA A 149 61.48 -28.34 33.80
N ALA A 150 61.77 -29.31 32.92
CA ALA A 150 63.14 -29.63 32.52
C ALA A 150 63.83 -28.43 31.86
N ARG A 151 63.13 -27.72 30.96
CA ARG A 151 63.67 -26.51 30.32
C ARG A 151 63.93 -25.40 31.33
N ALA A 152 63.01 -25.16 32.27
CA ALA A 152 63.19 -24.15 33.31
C ALA A 152 64.39 -24.47 34.22
N LEU A 153 64.66 -25.76 34.46
CA LEU A 153 65.82 -26.22 35.21
C LEU A 153 67.13 -25.95 34.46
N GLU A 154 67.15 -26.20 33.14
CA GLU A 154 68.32 -25.96 32.29
C GLU A 154 68.61 -24.48 32.06
N THR A 155 67.58 -23.67 31.80
CA THR A 155 67.76 -22.25 31.46
C THR A 155 67.82 -21.35 32.68
N GLY A 156 67.33 -21.80 33.83
CA GLY A 156 67.16 -20.98 35.03
C GLY A 156 66.14 -19.86 34.84
N THR A 157 65.26 -19.94 33.84
CA THR A 157 64.23 -18.93 33.54
C THR A 157 62.84 -19.55 33.56
N VAL A 158 61.84 -18.75 33.90
CA VAL A 158 60.43 -19.17 33.90
C VAL A 158 60.02 -19.64 32.50
N GLN A 159 59.36 -20.80 32.44
CA GLN A 159 58.80 -21.36 31.21
C GLN A 159 57.28 -21.48 31.36
N ALA A 160 56.54 -21.25 30.27
CA ALA A 160 55.10 -21.43 30.23
C ALA A 160 54.63 -22.05 28.90
N SER A 161 53.47 -22.69 28.91
CA SER A 161 52.81 -23.20 27.69
C SER A 161 52.31 -22.06 26.81
N ALA A 162 51.99 -22.38 25.54
CA ALA A 162 51.50 -21.39 24.57
C ALA A 162 50.12 -20.80 24.95
N ASP A 163 49.29 -21.57 25.67
CA ASP A 163 48.00 -21.13 26.20
C ASP A 163 48.10 -20.47 27.59
N GLY A 164 49.27 -20.52 28.23
CA GLY A 164 49.55 -19.90 29.53
C GLY A 164 49.04 -20.65 30.76
N PHE A 165 48.41 -21.82 30.61
CA PHE A 165 47.87 -22.59 31.74
C PHE A 165 48.89 -23.50 32.44
N LEU A 166 50.03 -23.78 31.79
CA LEU A 166 51.14 -24.50 32.38
C LEU A 166 52.27 -23.52 32.67
N ARG A 167 52.81 -23.58 33.88
CA ARG A 167 53.93 -22.72 34.28
C ARG A 167 54.94 -23.48 35.09
N ALA A 168 56.21 -23.35 34.71
CA ALA A 168 57.36 -23.89 35.42
C ALA A 168 58.28 -22.76 35.87
N HIS A 169 58.44 -22.63 37.18
CA HIS A 169 59.24 -21.60 37.82
C HIS A 169 60.49 -22.21 38.49
N PRO A 170 61.70 -21.80 38.10
CA PRO A 170 62.92 -22.24 38.76
C PRO A 170 63.01 -21.65 40.17
N VAL A 171 63.28 -22.49 41.16
CA VAL A 171 63.47 -22.07 42.55
C VAL A 171 64.96 -21.84 42.78
N GLN A 172 65.36 -20.59 43.00
CA GLN A 172 66.76 -20.19 43.10
C GLN A 172 67.15 -19.76 44.52
N ALA A 173 68.40 -19.98 44.90
CA ALA A 173 68.89 -19.52 46.20
C ALA A 173 69.18 -18.01 46.14
N HIS A 174 68.31 -17.17 46.71
CA HIS A 174 68.45 -15.70 46.72
C HIS A 174 68.52 -15.05 45.34
N GLY A 175 67.37 -14.87 44.67
CA GLY A 175 67.18 -13.98 43.50
C GLY A 175 67.88 -14.39 42.20
N GLU A 176 69.21 -14.54 42.21
CA GLU A 176 70.07 -14.91 41.06
C GLU A 176 71.05 -16.05 41.40
N GLY A 177 70.86 -16.78 42.51
CA GLY A 177 71.73 -17.88 42.88
C GLY A 177 71.42 -19.20 42.15
N PRO A 178 72.09 -20.30 42.52
CA PRO A 178 71.94 -21.58 41.83
C PRO A 178 70.49 -22.08 41.90
N VAL A 179 70.04 -22.69 40.80
CA VAL A 179 68.73 -23.34 40.72
C VAL A 179 68.73 -24.56 41.63
N LEU A 180 67.93 -24.49 42.70
CA LEU A 180 67.75 -25.55 43.69
C LEU A 180 66.80 -26.64 43.19
N GLY A 181 65.91 -26.26 42.27
CA GLY A 181 64.92 -27.12 41.65
C GLY A 181 63.92 -26.30 40.84
N VAL A 182 62.83 -26.92 40.43
CA VAL A 182 61.74 -26.27 39.69
C VAL A 182 60.42 -26.63 40.33
N LEU A 183 59.55 -25.64 40.50
CA LEU A 183 58.13 -25.83 40.77
C LEU A 183 57.36 -25.65 39.46
N ALA A 184 56.61 -26.64 39.04
CA ALA A 184 55.76 -26.57 37.87
C ALA A 184 54.32 -26.90 38.24
N LEU A 185 53.38 -26.03 37.83
CA LEU A 185 51.96 -26.15 38.13
C LEU A 185 51.15 -26.11 36.83
N ALA A 186 50.13 -26.96 36.74
CA ALA A 186 49.11 -26.94 35.70
C ALA A 186 47.81 -26.38 36.26
N TRP A 187 47.25 -25.40 35.58
CA TRP A 187 46.04 -24.68 35.95
C TRP A 187 44.91 -24.94 34.95
N ASN A 188 43.65 -24.78 35.37
CA ASN A 188 42.49 -24.78 34.48
C ASN A 188 41.51 -23.65 34.85
N ALA A 189 40.66 -23.28 33.88
CA ALA A 189 39.57 -22.32 34.09
C ALA A 189 38.19 -23.00 34.13
N ASP A 190 38.10 -24.33 34.09
CA ASP A 190 36.85 -25.07 33.92
C ASP A 190 35.82 -24.74 35.01
N PHE A 191 36.29 -24.59 36.25
CA PHE A 191 35.42 -24.24 37.37
C PHE A 191 34.81 -22.84 37.21
N LEU A 192 35.57 -21.85 36.71
CA LEU A 192 35.07 -20.50 36.41
C LEU A 192 34.09 -20.55 35.24
N HIS A 193 34.40 -21.30 34.18
CA HIS A 193 33.49 -21.51 33.06
C HIS A 193 32.16 -22.12 33.52
N HIS A 194 32.19 -23.14 34.39
CA HIS A 194 30.98 -23.75 34.96
C HIS A 194 30.18 -22.79 35.85
N ARG A 195 30.84 -21.98 36.67
CA ARG A 195 30.19 -20.94 37.50
C ARG A 195 29.50 -19.88 36.65
N VAL A 196 30.17 -19.43 35.59
CA VAL A 196 29.68 -18.36 34.72
C VAL A 196 28.63 -18.85 33.72
N PHE A 197 28.66 -20.13 33.34
CA PHE A 197 27.71 -20.74 32.41
C PHE A 197 26.24 -20.53 32.83
N GLY A 198 25.94 -20.65 34.13
CA GLY A 198 24.58 -20.42 34.64
C GLY A 198 24.11 -18.98 34.45
N LEU A 199 25.00 -17.99 34.64
CA LEU A 199 24.71 -16.58 34.40
C LEU A 199 24.54 -16.28 32.91
N GLN A 200 25.41 -16.83 32.06
CA GLN A 200 25.32 -16.70 30.61
C GLN A 200 24.01 -17.29 30.07
N MET A 201 23.60 -18.47 30.55
CA MET A 201 22.35 -19.11 30.12
C MET A 201 21.12 -18.27 30.50
N ARG A 202 21.08 -17.72 31.72
CA ARG A 202 20.01 -16.80 32.14
C ARG A 202 19.97 -15.55 31.29
N ALA A 203 21.13 -14.96 30.98
CA ALA A 203 21.21 -13.80 30.10
C ALA A 203 20.68 -14.10 28.70
N ILE A 204 21.07 -15.22 28.09
CA ILE A 204 20.59 -15.65 26.77
C ILE A 204 19.08 -15.90 26.79
N MET A 205 18.55 -16.57 27.82
CA MET A 205 17.11 -16.81 27.96
C MET A 205 16.33 -15.49 28.07
N LEU A 206 16.83 -14.54 28.88
CA LEU A 206 16.19 -13.23 29.06
C LEU A 206 16.23 -12.42 27.76
N SER A 207 17.37 -12.39 27.06
CA SER A 207 17.49 -11.76 25.74
C SER A 207 16.58 -12.41 24.70
N GLY A 208 16.48 -13.75 24.69
CA GLY A 208 15.57 -14.49 23.81
C GLY A 208 14.10 -14.17 24.09
N GLY A 209 13.71 -14.09 25.36
CA GLY A 209 12.36 -13.69 25.77
C GLY A 209 12.03 -12.26 25.33
N LEU A 210 12.94 -11.32 25.56
CA LEU A 210 12.79 -9.92 25.11
C LEU A 210 12.69 -9.82 23.58
N PHE A 211 13.48 -10.62 22.85
CA PHE A 211 13.40 -10.70 21.39
C PHE A 211 12.02 -11.16 20.92
N VAL A 212 11.46 -12.23 21.50
CA VAL A 212 10.12 -12.72 21.14
C VAL A 212 9.05 -11.70 21.48
N LEU A 213 9.14 -11.05 22.65
CA LEU A 213 8.21 -10.00 23.05
C LEU A 213 8.24 -8.81 22.08
N ALA A 214 9.44 -8.37 21.69
CA ALA A 214 9.62 -7.29 20.74
C ALA A 214 9.09 -7.67 19.35
N LEU A 215 9.32 -8.91 18.90
CA LEU A 215 8.79 -9.44 17.64
C LEU A 215 7.25 -9.40 17.62
N VAL A 216 6.60 -9.91 18.67
CA VAL A 216 5.12 -9.90 18.78
C VAL A 216 4.61 -8.47 18.79
N THR A 217 5.22 -7.58 19.57
CA THR A 217 4.84 -6.17 19.67
C THR A 217 4.93 -5.46 18.32
N ILE A 218 6.02 -5.68 17.57
CA ILE A 218 6.21 -5.11 16.23
C ILE A 218 5.14 -5.62 15.26
N VAL A 219 4.86 -6.93 15.27
CA VAL A 219 3.83 -7.52 14.40
C VAL A 219 2.45 -6.92 14.69
N LEU A 220 2.08 -6.77 15.96
CA LEU A 220 0.81 -6.18 16.37
C LEU A 220 0.72 -4.69 16.05
N ALA A 221 1.76 -3.92 16.39
CA ALA A 221 1.84 -2.49 16.12
C ALA A 221 1.74 -2.22 14.61
N PHE A 222 2.49 -2.94 13.79
CA PHE A 222 2.46 -2.77 12.33
C PHE A 222 1.09 -3.16 11.75
N ARG A 223 0.45 -4.23 12.24
CA ARG A 223 -0.91 -4.61 11.84
C ARG A 223 -1.92 -3.50 12.15
N ALA A 224 -1.82 -2.88 13.31
CA ALA A 224 -2.72 -1.82 13.75
C ALA A 224 -2.46 -0.48 13.03
N MET A 225 -1.19 -0.12 12.86
CA MET A 225 -0.78 1.20 12.35
C MET A 225 -0.73 1.29 10.83
N VAL A 226 -0.41 0.20 10.12
CA VAL A 226 -0.18 0.22 8.66
C VAL A 226 -1.15 -0.69 7.92
N SER A 227 -1.20 -1.98 8.25
CA SER A 227 -1.96 -2.96 7.46
C SER A 227 -3.46 -2.70 7.50
N THR A 228 -4.01 -2.43 8.68
CA THR A 228 -5.46 -2.25 8.85
C THR A 228 -5.96 -0.98 8.16
N PRO A 229 -5.32 0.20 8.30
CA PRO A 229 -5.69 1.40 7.55
C PRO A 229 -5.62 1.22 6.03
N LEU A 230 -4.55 0.59 5.52
CA LEU A 230 -4.38 0.39 4.08
C LEU A 230 -5.45 -0.55 3.50
N GLU A 231 -5.81 -1.63 4.20
CA GLU A 231 -6.92 -2.50 3.80
C GLU A 231 -8.26 -1.75 3.78
N ARG A 232 -8.49 -0.83 4.73
CA ARG A 232 -9.72 -0.04 4.78
C ARG A 232 -9.78 0.95 3.63
N LEU A 233 -8.67 1.63 3.32
CA LEU A 233 -8.55 2.52 2.16
C LEU A 233 -8.79 1.77 0.85
N GLY A 234 -8.15 0.60 0.67
CA GLY A 234 -8.36 -0.22 -0.52
C GLY A 234 -9.84 -0.62 -0.72
N ARG A 235 -10.55 -0.94 0.37
CA ARG A 235 -12.00 -1.19 0.30
C ARG A 235 -12.80 0.07 -0.04
N SER A 236 -12.41 1.24 0.42
CA SER A 236 -13.06 2.51 0.04
C SER A 236 -12.85 2.81 -1.44
N ILE A 237 -11.64 2.60 -1.98
CA ILE A 237 -11.35 2.77 -3.41
C ILE A 237 -12.22 1.81 -4.24
N GLN A 238 -12.32 0.54 -3.84
CA GLN A 238 -13.17 -0.43 -4.54
C GLN A 238 -14.63 0.03 -4.55
N ARG A 239 -15.16 0.52 -3.42
CA ARG A 239 -16.55 1.02 -3.35
C ARG A 239 -16.79 2.20 -4.30
N VAL A 240 -15.88 3.18 -4.32
CA VAL A 240 -15.97 4.31 -5.26
C VAL A 240 -15.91 3.81 -6.70
N SER A 241 -15.05 2.83 -7.00
CA SER A 241 -15.01 2.20 -8.34
C SER A 241 -16.28 1.44 -8.69
N ASP A 242 -17.02 0.93 -7.69
CA ASP A 242 -18.31 0.26 -7.85
C ASP A 242 -19.48 1.27 -7.85
N GLU A 243 -19.21 2.56 -8.07
CA GLU A 243 -20.15 3.70 -8.10
C GLU A 243 -20.90 3.96 -6.77
N ASP A 244 -20.42 3.41 -5.66
CA ASP A 244 -20.93 3.73 -4.32
C ASP A 244 -20.22 4.98 -3.77
N TYR A 245 -20.71 6.15 -4.18
CA TYR A 245 -20.16 7.44 -3.77
C TYR A 245 -20.72 7.98 -2.45
N LYS A 246 -21.87 7.44 -1.99
CA LYS A 246 -22.59 7.99 -0.83
C LYS A 246 -22.05 7.52 0.50
N THR A 247 -21.37 6.37 0.51
CA THR A 247 -20.86 5.83 1.77
C THR A 247 -19.58 6.54 2.19
N PRO A 248 -19.48 7.06 3.43
CA PRO A 248 -18.29 7.78 3.89
C PRO A 248 -16.99 6.98 3.74
N VAL A 249 -15.91 7.71 3.47
CA VAL A 249 -14.57 7.13 3.41
C VAL A 249 -14.04 6.98 4.83
N ASN A 250 -13.68 5.75 5.20
CA ASN A 250 -13.12 5.48 6.52
C ASN A 250 -11.71 6.09 6.66
N GLY A 251 -11.44 6.72 7.81
CA GLY A 251 -10.09 7.19 8.17
C GLY A 251 -9.83 8.67 7.92
N THR A 252 -10.84 9.45 7.50
CA THR A 252 -10.74 10.89 7.23
C THR A 252 -10.33 11.73 8.45
N GLY A 253 -10.68 11.26 9.66
CA GLY A 253 -10.29 11.89 10.93
C GLY A 253 -8.84 11.63 11.37
N ARG A 254 -8.04 10.85 10.62
CA ARG A 254 -6.63 10.62 10.98
C ARG A 254 -5.76 11.83 10.64
N GLY A 255 -4.80 12.13 11.51
CA GLY A 255 -3.83 13.22 11.33
C GLY A 255 -2.57 12.84 10.53
N ASP A 256 -2.52 11.63 9.98
CA ASP A 256 -1.36 11.09 9.26
C ASP A 256 -1.59 11.07 7.73
N GLU A 257 -0.61 10.53 7.00
CA GLU A 257 -0.63 10.39 5.55
C GLU A 257 -1.82 9.54 5.07
N PHE A 258 -2.23 8.53 5.85
CA PHE A 258 -3.42 7.73 5.55
C PHE A 258 -4.70 8.55 5.68
N GLY A 259 -4.77 9.45 6.65
CA GLY A 259 -5.86 10.41 6.79
C GLY A 259 -5.93 11.41 5.64
N PHE A 260 -4.77 11.90 5.19
CA PHE A 260 -4.68 12.74 4.00
C PHE A 260 -5.26 12.03 2.78
N ILE A 261 -4.81 10.79 2.49
CA ILE A 261 -5.34 9.98 1.38
C ILE A 261 -6.85 9.76 1.51
N ALA A 262 -7.34 9.48 2.73
CA ALA A 262 -8.77 9.28 2.98
C ALA A 262 -9.59 10.53 2.64
N ARG A 263 -9.14 11.72 3.05
CA ARG A 263 -9.82 13.00 2.74
C ARG A 263 -9.76 13.32 1.24
N THR A 264 -8.63 13.08 0.58
CA THR A 264 -8.52 13.26 -0.87
C THR A 264 -9.47 12.32 -1.62
N LEU A 265 -9.54 11.05 -1.22
CA LEU A 265 -10.46 10.07 -1.80
C LEU A 265 -11.93 10.46 -1.56
N GLU A 266 -12.26 11.00 -0.39
CA GLU A 266 -13.61 11.52 -0.08
C GLU A 266 -13.98 12.69 -1.00
N GLY A 267 -13.07 13.65 -1.19
CA GLY A 267 -13.27 14.75 -2.13
C GLY A 267 -13.46 14.27 -3.58
N PHE A 268 -12.73 13.23 -3.99
CA PHE A 268 -12.91 12.61 -5.30
C PHE A 268 -14.27 11.92 -5.45
N ALA A 269 -14.69 11.14 -4.44
CA ALA A 269 -16.00 10.49 -4.41
C ALA A 269 -17.14 11.51 -4.50
N HIS A 270 -17.03 12.64 -3.79
CA HIS A 270 -18.02 13.73 -3.85
C HIS A 270 -18.15 14.32 -5.26
N LYS A 271 -17.03 14.64 -5.91
CA LYS A 271 -17.03 15.16 -7.29
C LYS A 271 -17.62 14.17 -8.29
N LEU A 272 -17.38 12.88 -8.10
CA LEU A 272 -17.99 11.83 -8.93
C LEU A 272 -19.50 11.72 -8.71
N ASP A 273 -19.99 11.83 -7.46
CA ASP A 273 -21.43 11.86 -7.17
C ASP A 273 -22.12 13.06 -7.83
N GLU A 274 -21.52 14.25 -7.76
CA GLU A 274 -22.02 15.46 -8.43
C GLU A 274 -22.02 15.31 -9.96
N GLY A 275 -20.92 14.80 -10.53
CA GLY A 275 -20.82 14.53 -11.96
C GLY A 275 -21.84 13.51 -12.46
N ALA A 276 -22.09 12.45 -11.67
CA ALA A 276 -23.08 11.43 -11.99
C ALA A 276 -24.51 12.01 -11.99
N LYS A 277 -24.85 12.89 -11.05
CA LYS A 277 -26.15 13.59 -11.02
C LYS A 277 -26.30 14.50 -12.25
N SER A 278 -25.29 15.29 -12.57
CA SER A 278 -25.32 16.17 -13.74
C SER A 278 -25.46 15.37 -15.05
N ALA A 279 -24.74 14.26 -15.18
CA ALA A 279 -24.88 13.35 -16.33
C ALA A 279 -26.29 12.77 -16.44
N PHE A 280 -26.91 12.39 -15.32
CA PHE A 280 -28.29 11.94 -15.29
C PHE A 280 -29.26 13.04 -15.72
N GLU A 281 -29.13 14.26 -15.18
CA GLU A 281 -29.99 15.39 -15.55
C GLU A 281 -29.88 15.74 -17.03
N ASN A 282 -28.67 15.76 -17.59
CA ASN A 282 -28.44 16.00 -19.01
C ASN A 282 -29.08 14.91 -19.87
N LYS A 283 -28.93 13.63 -19.49
CA LYS A 283 -29.58 12.51 -20.17
C LYS A 283 -31.10 12.61 -20.11
N PHE A 284 -31.66 12.96 -18.95
CA PHE A 284 -33.09 13.15 -18.77
C PHE A 284 -33.63 14.27 -19.65
N ARG A 285 -32.96 15.44 -19.68
CA ARG A 285 -33.34 16.58 -20.54
C ARG A 285 -33.32 16.21 -22.03
N GLY A 286 -32.29 15.51 -22.49
CA GLY A 286 -32.21 15.03 -23.86
C GLY A 286 -33.34 14.06 -24.21
N THR A 287 -33.61 13.09 -23.33
CA THR A 287 -34.70 12.12 -23.53
C THR A 287 -36.08 12.81 -23.50
N ALA A 288 -36.28 13.81 -22.63
CA ALA A 288 -37.52 14.58 -22.57
C ALA A 288 -37.72 15.44 -23.83
N PHE A 289 -36.65 16.02 -24.38
CA PHE A 289 -36.67 16.71 -25.67
C PHE A 289 -37.09 15.77 -26.80
N GLU A 290 -36.48 14.58 -26.87
CA GLU A 290 -36.82 13.54 -27.88
C GLU A 290 -38.26 13.02 -27.74
N GLY A 291 -38.77 12.88 -26.51
CA GLY A 291 -40.12 12.38 -26.24
C GLY A 291 -41.23 13.43 -26.24
N SER A 292 -40.91 14.72 -26.39
CA SER A 292 -41.89 15.81 -26.36
C SER A 292 -42.79 15.80 -27.59
N SER A 293 -44.09 16.04 -27.40
CA SER A 293 -45.07 16.21 -28.50
C SER A 293 -45.03 17.60 -29.14
N ALA A 294 -44.46 18.60 -28.46
CA ALA A 294 -44.24 19.91 -29.06
C ALA A 294 -43.17 19.79 -30.15
N CYS A 295 -43.37 20.44 -31.30
CA CYS A 295 -42.41 20.39 -32.39
C CYS A 295 -41.30 21.42 -32.12
N ILE A 296 -40.10 20.97 -31.74
CA ILE A 296 -39.04 21.84 -31.27
C ILE A 296 -37.81 21.72 -32.18
N MET A 297 -37.24 22.88 -32.51
CA MET A 297 -35.97 23.04 -33.20
C MET A 297 -35.05 23.91 -32.35
N MET A 298 -33.77 23.58 -32.33
CA MET A 298 -32.72 24.35 -31.68
C MET A 298 -31.66 24.75 -32.70
N THR A 299 -31.14 25.96 -32.58
CA THR A 299 -30.03 26.46 -33.38
C THR A 299 -28.94 27.03 -32.48
N ASP A 300 -27.72 27.14 -33.01
CA ASP A 300 -26.70 28.00 -32.41
C ASP A 300 -26.98 29.50 -32.70
N ALA A 301 -26.10 30.37 -32.22
CA ALA A 301 -26.18 31.82 -32.41
C ALA A 301 -26.07 32.26 -33.89
N ASP A 302 -25.47 31.44 -34.76
CA ASP A 302 -25.34 31.69 -36.20
C ASP A 302 -26.54 31.17 -37.00
N MET A 303 -27.54 30.59 -36.31
CA MET A 303 -28.73 29.93 -36.85
C MET A 303 -28.44 28.64 -37.61
N ILE A 304 -27.35 27.94 -37.28
CA ILE A 304 -27.14 26.56 -37.71
C ILE A 304 -28.02 25.67 -36.84
N ILE A 305 -28.84 24.83 -37.47
CA ILE A 305 -29.73 23.91 -36.76
C ILE A 305 -28.87 22.87 -36.05
N THR A 306 -28.90 22.85 -34.71
CA THR A 306 -28.10 21.94 -33.89
C THR A 306 -28.88 20.71 -33.45
N SER A 307 -30.21 20.82 -33.30
CA SER A 307 -31.06 19.71 -32.90
C SER A 307 -32.52 19.95 -33.32
N VAL A 308 -33.23 18.86 -33.63
CA VAL A 308 -34.68 18.85 -33.85
C VAL A 308 -35.26 17.61 -33.18
N ASN A 309 -36.47 17.70 -32.64
CA ASN A 309 -37.11 16.53 -32.05
C ASN A 309 -37.96 15.75 -33.07
N PRO A 310 -38.29 14.47 -32.79
CA PRO A 310 -39.08 13.63 -33.69
C PRO A 310 -40.44 14.22 -34.09
N ALA A 311 -41.13 14.91 -33.17
CA ALA A 311 -42.42 15.55 -33.46
C ALA A 311 -42.31 16.59 -34.58
N LEU A 312 -41.26 17.41 -34.57
CA LEU A 312 -41.01 18.37 -35.65
C LEU A 312 -40.70 17.67 -36.97
N VAL A 313 -39.86 16.64 -36.95
CA VAL A 313 -39.53 15.88 -38.17
C VAL A 313 -40.80 15.25 -38.76
N GLU A 314 -41.70 14.72 -37.93
CA GLU A 314 -42.97 14.15 -38.37
C GLU A 314 -43.86 15.18 -39.06
N ILE A 315 -44.07 16.35 -38.43
CA ILE A 315 -44.95 17.38 -39.01
C ILE A 315 -44.37 17.96 -40.30
N LEU A 316 -43.05 18.19 -40.36
CA LEU A 316 -42.37 18.64 -41.57
C LEU A 316 -42.45 17.59 -42.69
N THR A 317 -42.35 16.30 -42.35
CA THR A 317 -42.50 15.20 -43.31
C THR A 317 -43.93 15.12 -43.85
N ARG A 318 -44.94 15.31 -42.99
CA ARG A 318 -46.35 15.33 -43.38
C ARG A 318 -46.65 16.43 -44.41
N HIS A 319 -46.01 17.60 -44.27
CA HIS A 319 -46.18 18.75 -45.15
C HIS A 319 -45.08 18.92 -46.21
N ILE A 320 -44.25 17.90 -46.44
CA ILE A 320 -43.04 18.01 -47.27
C ILE A 320 -43.30 18.50 -48.70
N ALA A 321 -44.46 18.16 -49.28
CA ALA A 321 -44.85 18.61 -50.61
C ALA A 321 -44.93 20.15 -50.68
N GLU A 322 -45.45 20.80 -49.64
CA GLU A 322 -45.56 22.26 -49.56
C GLU A 322 -44.19 22.92 -49.38
N PHE A 323 -43.34 22.36 -48.51
CA PHE A 323 -41.96 22.85 -48.35
C PHE A 323 -41.15 22.74 -49.64
N ARG A 324 -41.32 21.66 -50.42
CA ARG A 324 -40.62 21.45 -51.70
C ARG A 324 -41.05 22.39 -52.82
N LYS A 325 -42.22 23.05 -52.70
CA LYS A 325 -42.61 24.15 -53.61
C LYS A 325 -41.69 25.36 -53.48
N ILE A 326 -41.09 25.55 -52.29
CA ILE A 326 -40.19 26.68 -51.98
C ILE A 326 -38.73 26.23 -52.09
N THR A 327 -38.38 25.11 -51.47
CA THR A 327 -37.01 24.56 -51.43
C THR A 327 -37.03 23.15 -52.01
N LYS A 328 -36.68 23.01 -53.31
CA LYS A 328 -36.84 21.75 -54.08
C LYS A 328 -36.28 20.51 -53.39
N ASP A 329 -35.10 20.63 -52.78
CA ASP A 329 -34.37 19.51 -52.16
C ASP A 329 -34.61 19.44 -50.64
N PHE A 330 -35.70 20.01 -50.13
CA PHE A 330 -36.02 19.96 -48.70
C PHE A 330 -36.23 18.51 -48.24
N ASP A 331 -35.47 18.13 -47.22
CA ASP A 331 -35.55 16.86 -46.51
C ASP A 331 -35.51 17.09 -45.00
N PRO A 332 -36.63 16.87 -44.27
CA PRO A 332 -36.70 17.00 -42.82
C PRO A 332 -35.67 16.16 -42.06
N GLN A 333 -35.20 15.05 -42.62
CA GLN A 333 -34.22 14.17 -41.97
C GLN A 333 -32.79 14.73 -42.04
N SER A 334 -32.53 15.68 -42.94
CA SER A 334 -31.19 16.20 -43.24
C SER A 334 -31.03 17.68 -42.89
N ILE A 335 -31.95 18.26 -42.09
CA ILE A 335 -31.90 19.69 -41.73
C ILE A 335 -30.89 20.00 -40.63
N ILE A 336 -30.48 19.03 -39.80
CA ILE A 336 -29.45 19.26 -38.78
C ILE A 336 -28.12 19.60 -39.46
N GLY A 337 -27.45 20.65 -38.98
CA GLY A 337 -26.22 21.20 -39.55
C GLY A 337 -26.45 22.20 -40.69
N SER A 338 -27.67 22.33 -41.20
CA SER A 338 -27.99 23.37 -42.18
C SER A 338 -28.25 24.72 -41.51
N ASN A 339 -27.90 25.82 -42.19
CA ASN A 339 -28.16 27.17 -41.71
C ASN A 339 -29.59 27.61 -42.08
N MET A 340 -30.30 28.22 -41.13
CA MET A 340 -31.69 28.66 -41.29
C MET A 340 -31.89 29.67 -42.43
N ASP A 341 -30.87 30.46 -42.77
CA ASP A 341 -30.93 31.40 -43.89
C ASP A 341 -31.27 30.70 -45.22
N PHE A 342 -30.88 29.44 -45.37
CA PHE A 342 -31.14 28.67 -46.59
C PHE A 342 -32.63 28.55 -46.90
N TYR A 343 -33.47 28.42 -45.86
CA TYR A 343 -34.92 28.26 -45.99
C TYR A 343 -35.69 29.59 -46.05
N HIS A 344 -35.01 30.73 -45.88
CA HIS A 344 -35.58 32.06 -46.03
C HIS A 344 -35.33 32.61 -47.44
N ARG A 345 -36.28 33.41 -47.95
CA ARG A 345 -36.07 34.18 -49.18
C ARG A 345 -34.83 35.08 -49.02
N PRO A 346 -33.99 35.24 -50.06
CA PRO A 346 -32.74 36.00 -49.95
C PRO A 346 -32.91 37.41 -49.35
N GLU A 347 -33.99 38.09 -49.71
CA GLU A 347 -34.35 39.43 -49.23
C GLU A 347 -34.69 39.49 -47.72
N MET A 348 -35.10 38.37 -47.10
CA MET A 348 -35.49 38.34 -45.68
C MET A 348 -34.36 37.97 -44.72
N ARG A 349 -33.27 37.34 -45.21
CA ARG A 349 -32.19 36.80 -44.36
C ARG A 349 -31.60 37.83 -43.40
N GLY A 350 -31.26 39.01 -43.93
CA GLY A 350 -30.70 40.11 -43.13
C GLY A 350 -31.67 40.65 -42.10
N GLN A 351 -32.96 40.77 -42.46
CA GLN A 351 -34.01 41.23 -41.56
C GLN A 351 -34.24 40.25 -40.39
N VAL A 352 -34.32 38.95 -40.69
CA VAL A 352 -34.49 37.89 -39.68
C VAL A 352 -33.31 37.88 -38.71
N ARG A 353 -32.07 37.92 -39.22
CA ARG A 353 -30.88 37.99 -38.36
C ARG A 353 -30.86 39.23 -37.46
N GLN A 354 -31.20 40.40 -38.00
CA GLN A 354 -31.23 41.63 -37.22
C GLN A 354 -32.29 41.58 -36.12
N MET A 355 -33.47 41.03 -36.44
CA MET A 355 -34.56 40.87 -35.49
C MET A 355 -34.20 39.89 -34.36
N LEU A 356 -33.54 38.77 -34.67
CA LEU A 356 -33.14 37.78 -33.67
C LEU A 356 -31.95 38.22 -32.79
N LYS A 357 -31.19 39.25 -33.20
CA LYS A 357 -30.10 39.81 -32.38
C LYS A 357 -30.58 40.68 -31.23
N ASP A 358 -31.77 41.29 -31.35
CA ASP A 358 -32.30 42.18 -30.32
C ASP A 358 -33.08 41.37 -29.27
N PRO A 359 -32.60 41.32 -28.01
CA PRO A 359 -33.27 40.60 -26.93
C PRO A 359 -34.69 41.07 -26.63
N ALA A 360 -35.01 42.34 -26.91
CA ALA A 360 -36.31 42.92 -26.66
C ALA A 360 -37.43 42.32 -27.53
N ASN A 361 -37.07 41.60 -28.59
CA ASN A 361 -38.02 40.97 -29.50
C ASN A 361 -38.53 39.61 -29.02
N PHE A 362 -38.00 39.06 -27.91
CA PHE A 362 -38.35 37.73 -27.41
C PHE A 362 -39.32 37.80 -26.22
N PRO A 363 -40.27 36.83 -26.10
CA PRO A 363 -40.55 35.73 -27.01
C PRO A 363 -41.17 36.22 -28.33
N TYR A 364 -40.62 35.79 -29.47
CA TYR A 364 -41.10 36.22 -30.77
C TYR A 364 -42.12 35.24 -31.32
N HIS A 365 -43.28 35.76 -31.69
CA HIS A 365 -44.40 34.98 -32.20
C HIS A 365 -44.66 35.40 -33.65
N VAL A 366 -44.62 34.45 -34.57
CA VAL A 366 -44.85 34.74 -35.99
C VAL A 366 -45.61 33.61 -36.67
N ALA A 367 -46.64 33.95 -37.43
CA ALA A 367 -47.32 33.00 -38.30
C ALA A 367 -46.67 33.04 -39.69
N ILE A 368 -46.34 31.86 -40.22
CA ILE A 368 -45.75 31.69 -41.55
C ILE A 368 -46.64 30.83 -42.45
N ALA A 369 -46.59 31.13 -43.75
CA ALA A 369 -47.26 30.35 -44.77
C ALA A 369 -46.23 29.59 -45.60
N VAL A 370 -46.42 28.28 -45.72
CA VAL A 370 -45.60 27.39 -46.55
C VAL A 370 -46.55 26.69 -47.51
N GLY A 371 -46.67 27.21 -48.73
CA GLY A 371 -47.71 26.78 -49.66
C GLY A 371 -49.11 26.93 -49.04
N GLU A 372 -49.85 25.83 -48.96
CA GLU A 372 -51.18 25.78 -48.32
C GLU A 372 -51.11 25.59 -46.80
N SER A 373 -50.00 25.11 -46.26
CA SER A 373 -49.82 24.92 -44.81
C SER A 373 -49.61 26.24 -44.07
N ARG A 374 -50.02 26.28 -42.80
CA ARG A 374 -49.85 27.43 -41.90
C ARG A 374 -49.20 26.95 -40.61
N PHE A 375 -48.10 27.60 -40.23
CA PHE A 375 -47.40 27.32 -38.98
C PHE A 375 -47.32 28.58 -38.12
N SER A 376 -47.55 28.43 -36.82
CA SER A 376 -47.20 29.43 -35.83
C SER A 376 -45.84 29.05 -35.23
N LEU A 377 -44.92 30.01 -35.17
CA LEU A 377 -43.60 29.85 -34.58
C LEU A 377 -43.52 30.65 -33.29
N ASN A 378 -43.09 30.01 -32.21
CA ASN A 378 -42.70 30.67 -30.98
C ASN A 378 -41.17 30.54 -30.84
N ILE A 379 -40.48 31.67 -30.87
CA ILE A 379 -39.02 31.71 -30.83
C ILE A 379 -38.57 32.29 -29.51
N ASN A 380 -37.63 31.62 -28.85
CA ASN A 380 -36.98 32.06 -27.63
C ASN A 380 -35.46 32.08 -27.80
N MET A 381 -34.81 33.06 -27.18
CA MET A 381 -33.35 33.16 -27.15
C MET A 381 -32.79 32.35 -25.96
N VAL A 382 -31.76 31.54 -26.20
CA VAL A 382 -31.05 30.78 -25.18
C VAL A 382 -29.75 31.51 -24.83
N ARG A 383 -29.50 31.69 -23.54
CA ARG A 383 -28.28 32.31 -23.02
C ARG A 383 -27.58 31.38 -22.04
N ASP A 384 -26.27 31.54 -21.93
CA ASP A 384 -25.48 30.96 -20.84
C ASP A 384 -25.60 31.81 -19.56
N GLU A 385 -24.89 31.38 -18.51
CA GLU A 385 -24.88 32.03 -17.20
C GLU A 385 -24.32 33.47 -17.24
N ASP A 386 -23.44 33.76 -18.21
CA ASP A 386 -22.83 35.08 -18.41
C ASP A 386 -23.69 36.00 -19.30
N GLY A 387 -24.85 35.50 -19.76
CA GLY A 387 -25.79 36.23 -20.61
C GLY A 387 -25.42 36.25 -22.10
N THR A 388 -24.38 35.51 -22.50
CA THR A 388 -23.99 35.35 -23.90
C THR A 388 -25.02 34.49 -24.62
N VAL A 389 -25.36 34.87 -25.86
CA VAL A 389 -26.36 34.17 -26.66
C VAL A 389 -25.77 32.86 -27.16
N MET A 390 -26.34 31.75 -26.72
CA MET A 390 -25.99 30.40 -27.16
C MET A 390 -26.70 30.01 -28.45
N GLY A 391 -27.90 30.56 -28.67
CA GLY A 391 -28.69 30.29 -29.86
C GLY A 391 -30.18 30.51 -29.63
N TYR A 392 -31.01 29.76 -30.36
CA TYR A 392 -32.45 29.95 -30.38
C TYR A 392 -33.19 28.62 -30.29
N VAL A 393 -34.33 28.64 -29.61
CA VAL A 393 -35.30 27.53 -29.58
C VAL A 393 -36.53 28.01 -30.34
N VAL A 394 -36.95 27.25 -31.35
CA VAL A 394 -38.13 27.49 -32.16
C VAL A 394 -39.11 26.37 -31.93
N GLU A 395 -40.27 26.69 -31.39
CA GLU A 395 -41.43 25.80 -31.32
C GLU A 395 -42.33 26.04 -32.53
N TRP A 396 -42.72 24.97 -33.21
CA TRP A 396 -43.60 24.98 -34.38
C TRP A 396 -44.97 24.41 -33.99
N ILE A 397 -46.03 25.09 -34.41
CA ILE A 397 -47.40 24.64 -34.23
C ILE A 397 -48.07 24.66 -35.60
N ASP A 398 -48.53 23.49 -36.08
CA ASP A 398 -49.36 23.42 -37.27
C ASP A 398 -50.75 23.98 -36.93
N VAL A 399 -51.09 25.09 -37.55
CA VAL A 399 -52.37 25.80 -37.40
C VAL A 399 -53.16 25.79 -38.70
N THR A 400 -52.82 24.90 -39.64
CA THR A 400 -53.44 24.84 -40.98
C THR A 400 -54.94 24.62 -40.90
N SER A 401 -55.39 23.70 -40.05
CA SER A 401 -56.80 23.36 -39.90
C SER A 401 -57.59 24.50 -39.25
N GLU A 402 -57.04 25.11 -38.20
CA GLU A 402 -57.61 26.24 -37.49
C GLU A 402 -57.74 27.45 -38.41
N TYR A 403 -56.68 27.74 -39.18
CA TYR A 403 -56.67 28.83 -40.12
C TYR A 403 -57.67 28.62 -41.27
N LEU A 404 -57.75 27.40 -41.81
CA LEU A 404 -58.73 27.05 -42.84
C LEU A 404 -60.17 27.22 -42.33
N ASN A 405 -60.47 26.72 -41.13
CA ASN A 405 -61.79 26.87 -40.51
C ASN A 405 -62.15 28.34 -40.31
N GLN A 406 -61.22 29.16 -39.79
CA GLN A 406 -61.43 30.59 -39.63
C GLN A 406 -61.65 31.30 -40.96
N ALA A 407 -60.87 30.97 -42.00
CA ALA A 407 -61.03 31.53 -43.34
C ALA A 407 -62.40 31.18 -43.94
N ILE A 408 -62.88 29.94 -43.77
CA ILE A 408 -64.21 29.52 -44.21
C ILE A 408 -65.30 30.30 -43.47
N LEU A 409 -65.22 30.41 -42.14
CA LEU A 409 -66.18 31.16 -41.34
C LEU A 409 -66.23 32.64 -41.75
N HIS A 410 -65.07 33.26 -41.95
CA HIS A 410 -64.98 34.65 -42.40
C HIS A 410 -65.57 34.83 -43.81
N ALA A 411 -65.33 33.89 -44.72
CA ALA A 411 -65.92 33.92 -46.06
C ALA A 411 -67.44 33.74 -46.03
N ILE A 412 -67.98 32.92 -45.12
CA ILE A 412 -69.43 32.78 -44.89
C ILE A 412 -70.00 34.10 -44.37
N ASP A 413 -69.41 34.69 -43.34
CA ASP A 413 -69.90 35.94 -42.73
C ASP A 413 -69.90 37.10 -43.75
N THR A 414 -68.84 37.20 -44.56
CA THR A 414 -68.71 38.24 -45.60
C THR A 414 -69.73 38.07 -46.73
N ASN A 415 -70.17 36.84 -47.03
CA ASN A 415 -71.13 36.56 -48.11
C ASN A 415 -72.60 36.46 -47.64
N GLN A 416 -72.87 36.56 -46.34
CA GLN A 416 -74.24 36.62 -45.84
C GLN A 416 -74.78 38.06 -45.89
N VAL A 417 -75.76 38.30 -46.77
CA VAL A 417 -76.54 39.54 -46.76
C VAL A 417 -77.48 39.53 -45.55
N LYS A 418 -77.21 40.35 -44.54
CA LYS A 418 -78.16 40.63 -43.45
C LYS A 418 -79.24 41.61 -43.95
N ALA A 419 -80.46 41.11 -44.12
CA ALA A 419 -81.64 41.97 -44.27
C ALA A 419 -82.29 42.16 -42.89
N GLU A 420 -82.15 43.37 -42.33
CA GLU A 420 -82.85 43.77 -41.10
C GLU A 420 -84.23 44.33 -41.48
N PHE A 421 -85.30 43.60 -41.18
CA PHE A 421 -86.66 44.09 -41.34
C PHE A 421 -87.12 44.72 -40.03
N ARG A 422 -87.29 46.05 -40.02
CA ARG A 422 -88.00 46.74 -38.93
C ARG A 422 -89.50 46.58 -39.12
N MET A 423 -90.19 46.09 -38.08
CA MET A 423 -91.65 46.15 -37.96
C MET A 423 -92.10 47.52 -37.45
#